data_AF-U7KGJ4-F1
#
_entry.id   AF-U7KGJ4-F1
#
_cell.length_a   1.000
_cell.length_b   1.000
_cell.length_c   1.000
_cell.angle_alpha   90.00
_cell.angle_beta   90.00
_cell.angle_gamma   90.00
#
_symmetry.space_group_name_H-M   'P 1'
#
loop_
_entity.id
_entity.type
_entity.pdbx_description
1 polymer ?
#
loop_
_entity_poly.entity_id
_entity_poly.type
_entity_poly.pdbx_seq_one_letter_code
_entity_poly.pdbx_strand_id
1 'polypeptide(L)'
;MGRLILLLLFVLAAYLVWKAFGPSSWKSRQVEEQPRSIKGPDDDEEFLWNLEKERFKQRRKQEAEEEKRRQRRTRDADGNGDSKGQNDNQD
;
A
#
# COMPACT_ATOMS: atom_id res chain seq x y z
N MET A 1 -30.86 -35.25 20.45
CA MET A 1 -31.18 -34.03 19.67
C MET A 1 -29.95 -33.22 19.24
N GLY A 2 -28.93 -33.02 20.10
CA GLY A 2 -27.72 -32.28 19.70
C GLY A 2 -26.84 -32.92 18.60
N ARG A 3 -26.87 -34.26 18.47
CA ARG A 3 -26.12 -34.98 17.41
C ARG A 3 -26.59 -34.61 15.99
N LEU A 4 -27.87 -34.28 15.80
CA LEU A 4 -28.40 -33.85 14.51
C LEU A 4 -27.87 -32.47 14.11
N ILE A 5 -27.74 -31.56 15.09
CA ILE A 5 -27.18 -30.23 14.86
C ILE A 5 -25.70 -30.32 14.48
N LEU A 6 -24.94 -31.20 15.15
CA LEU A 6 -23.53 -31.45 14.80
C LEU A 6 -23.37 -32.00 13.39
N LEU A 7 -24.22 -32.96 13.00
CA LEU A 7 -24.22 -33.50 11.63
C LEU A 7 -24.58 -32.42 10.60
N LEU A 8 -25.58 -31.59 10.89
CA LEU A 8 -25.99 -30.51 10.01
C LEU A 8 -24.88 -29.46 9.84
N LEU A 9 -24.22 -29.06 10.93
CA LEU A 9 -23.08 -28.14 10.88
C LEU A 9 -21.89 -28.73 10.12
N PHE A 10 -21.62 -30.03 10.27
CA PHE A 10 -20.55 -30.70 9.55
C PHE A 10 -20.81 -30.74 8.04
N VAL A 11 -22.04 -31.06 7.64
CA VAL A 11 -22.47 -31.02 6.23
C VAL A 11 -22.40 -29.60 5.67
N LEU A 12 -22.85 -28.61 6.44
CA LEU A 12 -22.77 -27.19 6.05
C LEU A 12 -21.32 -26.74 5.86
N ALA A 13 -20.42 -27.11 6.77
CA ALA A 13 -19.00 -26.78 6.67
C ALA A 13 -18.35 -27.41 5.42
N ALA A 14 -18.61 -28.69 5.17
CA ALA A 14 -18.12 -29.37 3.97
C ALA A 14 -18.66 -28.73 2.68
N TYR A 15 -19.93 -28.34 2.67
CA TYR A 15 -20.56 -27.63 1.56
C TYR A 15 -19.91 -26.26 1.30
N LEU A 16 -19.62 -25.48 2.35
CA LEU A 16 -18.96 -24.18 2.22
C LEU A 16 -17.53 -24.31 1.70
N VAL A 17 -16.77 -25.29 2.18
CA VAL A 17 -15.43 -25.59 1.66
C VAL A 17 -15.50 -25.97 0.18
N TRP A 18 -16.46 -26.82 -0.21
CA TRP A 18 -16.68 -27.16 -1.61
C TRP A 18 -17.17 -25.97 -2.45
N LYS A 19 -17.97 -25.07 -1.89
CA LYS A 19 -18.45 -23.88 -2.61
C LYS A 19 -17.36 -22.81 -2.78
N ALA A 20 -16.46 -22.68 -1.81
CA ALA A 20 -15.35 -21.73 -1.86
C ALA A 20 -14.17 -22.23 -2.71
N PHE A 21 -13.81 -23.51 -2.58
CA PHE A 21 -12.65 -24.11 -3.25
C PHE A 21 -13.02 -25.03 -4.42
N GLY A 22 -14.30 -25.26 -4.68
CA GLY A 22 -14.74 -26.05 -5.82
C GLY A 22 -14.52 -25.34 -7.15
N PRO A 23 -14.43 -26.08 -8.26
CA PRO A 23 -14.06 -25.56 -9.59
C PRO A 23 -15.01 -24.49 -10.16
N SER A 24 -16.12 -24.20 -9.47
CA SER A 24 -17.00 -23.07 -9.79
C SER A 24 -16.41 -21.71 -9.39
N SER A 25 -15.56 -21.60 -8.37
CA SER A 25 -14.94 -20.31 -7.96
C SER A 25 -13.82 -19.86 -8.92
N TRP A 26 -13.33 -20.77 -9.78
CA TRP A 26 -12.44 -20.41 -10.88
C TRP A 26 -13.19 -19.72 -12.04
N LYS A 27 -14.50 -19.94 -12.17
CA LYS A 27 -15.31 -19.30 -13.22
C LYS A 27 -15.86 -17.92 -12.83
N SER A 28 -15.86 -17.55 -11.55
CA SER A 28 -16.25 -16.19 -11.11
C SER A 28 -15.18 -15.11 -11.37
N ARG A 29 -14.12 -15.44 -12.12
CA ARG A 29 -13.28 -14.44 -12.82
C ARG A 29 -13.81 -14.09 -14.21
N GLN A 30 -15.03 -14.50 -14.55
CA GLN A 30 -15.93 -13.64 -15.31
C GLN A 30 -16.58 -12.76 -14.23
N VAL A 31 -16.00 -11.62 -13.89
CA VAL A 31 -16.46 -10.35 -14.46
C VAL A 31 -17.93 -10.52 -14.82
N GLU A 32 -18.78 -10.52 -13.80
CA GLU A 32 -20.13 -9.98 -14.00
C GLU A 32 -19.87 -8.56 -14.48
N GLU A 33 -19.86 -8.40 -15.81
CA GLU A 33 -20.27 -7.17 -16.47
C GLU A 33 -21.72 -6.92 -16.03
N GLN A 34 -21.92 -6.57 -14.76
CA GLN A 34 -22.99 -5.66 -14.38
C GLN A 34 -22.87 -4.53 -15.39
N PRO A 35 -23.92 -4.23 -16.19
CA PRO A 35 -23.84 -3.26 -17.27
C PRO A 35 -23.31 -1.98 -16.65
N ARG A 36 -22.04 -1.65 -16.95
CA ARG A 36 -21.21 -0.65 -16.26
C ARG A 36 -22.13 0.41 -15.71
N SER A 37 -22.51 0.25 -14.43
CA SER A 37 -23.28 1.29 -13.77
C SER A 37 -22.37 2.49 -13.93
N ILE A 38 -22.88 3.54 -14.56
CA ILE A 38 -22.14 4.77 -14.76
C ILE A 38 -21.99 5.33 -13.34
N LYS A 39 -21.04 4.77 -12.60
CA LYS A 39 -20.66 5.14 -11.26
C LYS A 39 -19.94 6.46 -11.43
N GLY A 40 -20.38 7.43 -10.65
CA GLY A 40 -19.70 8.72 -10.63
C GLY A 40 -18.23 8.51 -10.21
N PRO A 41 -17.33 9.46 -10.52
CA PRO A 41 -15.91 9.40 -10.16
C PRO A 41 -15.59 9.16 -8.67
N ASP A 42 -16.58 9.24 -7.80
CA ASP A 42 -16.50 9.02 -6.34
C ASP A 42 -16.66 7.54 -5.92
N ASP A 43 -16.97 6.66 -6.88
CA ASP A 43 -17.53 5.34 -6.61
C ASP A 43 -16.68 4.19 -7.23
N ASP A 44 -15.59 4.53 -7.92
CA ASP A 44 -14.63 3.57 -8.47
C ASP A 44 -13.55 3.24 -7.42
N GLU A 45 -13.60 2.02 -6.86
CA GLU A 45 -12.67 1.57 -5.81
C GLU A 45 -11.19 1.64 -6.24
N GLU A 46 -10.90 1.44 -7.53
CA GLU A 46 -9.55 1.56 -8.07
C GLU A 46 -9.02 3.00 -7.98
N PHE A 47 -9.87 4.01 -8.15
CA PHE A 47 -9.47 5.41 -8.07
C PHE A 47 -9.13 5.82 -6.64
N LEU A 48 -9.98 5.45 -5.66
CA LEU A 48 -9.74 5.74 -4.24
C LEU A 48 -8.44 5.10 -3.73
N TRP A 49 -8.19 3.86 -4.15
CA TRP A 49 -6.96 3.14 -3.83
C TRP A 49 -5.71 3.76 -4.45
N ASN A 50 -5.80 4.19 -5.71
CA ASN A 50 -4.69 4.86 -6.39
C ASN A 50 -4.38 6.23 -5.76
N LEU A 51 -5.41 7.00 -5.40
CA LEU A 51 -5.26 8.30 -4.73
C LEU A 51 -4.62 8.15 -3.34
N GLU A 52 -5.03 7.15 -2.56
CA GLU A 52 -4.43 6.86 -1.25
C GLU A 52 -2.94 6.47 -1.40
N LYS A 53 -2.63 5.58 -2.36
CA LYS A 53 -1.24 5.20 -2.67
C LYS A 53 -0.39 6.39 -3.09
N GLU A 54 -0.93 7.31 -3.89
CA GLU A 54 -0.23 8.52 -4.31
C GLU A 54 0.06 9.44 -3.14
N ARG A 55 -0.89 9.66 -2.23
CA ARG A 55 -0.66 10.47 -1.02
C ARG A 55 0.43 9.89 -0.12
N PHE A 56 0.47 8.57 0.03
CA PHE A 56 1.52 7.91 0.81
C PHE A 56 2.90 8.08 0.16
N LYS A 57 2.99 7.87 -1.16
CA LYS A 57 4.23 8.10 -1.93
C LYS A 57 4.68 9.56 -1.87
N GLN A 58 3.74 10.49 -1.91
CA GLN A 58 4.03 11.92 -1.87
C GLN A 58 4.61 12.34 -0.53
N ARG A 59 4.04 11.88 0.60
CA ARG A 59 4.59 12.13 1.94
C ARG A 59 6.02 11.60 2.08
N ARG A 60 6.26 10.35 1.64
CA ARG A 60 7.59 9.72 1.68
C ARG A 60 8.63 10.45 0.84
N LYS A 61 8.24 10.95 -0.34
CA LYS A 61 9.13 11.74 -1.20
C LYS A 61 9.48 13.09 -0.58
N GLN A 62 8.49 13.78 0.00
CA GLN A 62 8.71 15.07 0.66
C GLN A 62 9.65 14.93 1.86
N GLU A 63 9.45 13.92 2.69
CA GLU A 63 10.31 13.64 3.85
C GLU A 63 11.75 13.31 3.42
N ALA A 64 11.93 12.45 2.41
CA ALA A 64 13.26 12.08 1.90
C ALA A 64 13.99 13.26 1.24
N GLU A 65 13.26 14.17 0.59
CA GLU A 65 13.83 15.38 -0.01
C GLU A 65 14.26 16.38 1.06
N GLU A 66 13.46 16.55 2.11
CA GLU A 66 13.82 17.40 3.24
C GLU A 66 15.05 16.87 3.98
N GLU A 67 15.12 15.55 4.20
CA GLU A 67 16.28 14.91 4.83
C GLU A 67 17.55 15.09 3.97
N LYS A 68 17.47 14.88 2.65
CA LYS A 68 18.60 15.16 1.74
C LYS A 68 19.03 16.62 1.79
N ARG A 69 18.09 17.55 1.89
CA ARG A 69 18.40 18.98 2.01
C ARG A 69 19.09 19.30 3.34
N ARG A 70 18.69 18.64 4.44
CA ARG A 70 19.34 18.75 5.75
C ARG A 70 20.76 18.16 5.71
N GLN A 71 20.95 16.98 5.14
CA GLN A 71 22.28 16.34 5.01
C GLN A 71 23.25 17.16 4.15
N ARG A 72 22.77 17.78 3.05
CA ARG A 72 23.62 18.67 2.25
C ARG A 72 24.09 19.88 3.06
N ARG A 73 23.16 20.53 3.77
CA ARG A 73 23.48 21.68 4.63
C ARG A 73 24.50 21.35 5.72
N THR A 74 24.41 20.18 6.36
CA THR A 74 25.40 19.77 7.37
C THR A 74 26.76 19.47 6.74
N ARG A 75 26.78 18.80 5.57
CA ARG A 75 28.02 18.48 4.86
C ARG A 75 28.76 19.72 4.34
N ASP A 76 28.02 20.70 3.83
CA ASP A 76 28.57 21.97 3.35
C ASP A 76 29.10 22.83 4.51
N ALA A 77 28.49 22.73 5.70
CA ALA A 77 28.94 23.42 6.91
C ALA A 77 30.24 22.82 7.47
N ASP A 78 30.36 21.49 7.51
CA ASP A 78 31.57 20.81 8.02
C ASP A 78 32.77 21.00 7.06
N GLY A 79 32.56 20.91 5.75
CA GLY A 79 33.65 21.03 4.75
C GLY A 79 34.27 22.43 4.64
N ASN A 80 33.55 23.48 5.02
CA ASN A 80 34.05 24.86 5.00
C ASN A 80 34.88 25.21 6.26
N GLY A 81 34.78 24.43 7.34
CA GLY A 81 35.57 24.62 8.56
C GLY A 81 37.04 24.19 8.42
N ASP A 82 37.28 23.05 7.75
CA ASP A 82 38.64 22.50 7.59
C ASP A 82 39.50 23.30 6.61
N SER A 83 38.89 23.95 5.61
CA SER A 83 39.64 24.72 4.60
C SER A 83 40.13 26.07 5.12
N LYS A 84 39.58 26.58 6.23
CA LYS A 84 39.94 27.88 6.79
C LYS A 84 41.09 27.78 7.80
N GLY A 85 41.23 26.65 8.50
CA GLY A 85 42.29 26.45 9.51
C GLY A 85 43.69 26.12 8.96
N GLN A 86 43.85 25.90 7.65
CA GLN A 86 45.16 25.57 7.04
C GLN A 86 45.89 26.78 6.43
N ASN A 87 45.22 27.91 6.19
CA ASN A 87 45.86 29.11 5.63
C ASN A 87 46.39 30.10 6.68
N ASP A 88 46.13 29.86 7.97
CA ASP A 88 46.45 30.80 9.04
C ASP A 88 47.80 30.49 9.73
N ASN A 89 48.60 29.57 9.18
CA ASN A 89 49.88 29.08 9.74
C ASN A 89 51.09 29.32 8.82
N GLN A 90 51.04 30.31 7.93
CA GLN A 90 52.19 30.79 7.16
C GLN A 90 52.30 32.31 7.31
N ASP A 91 52.93 32.77 8.39
CA ASP A 91 53.66 34.05 8.50
C ASP A 91 54.46 34.11 9.81
#